data_AF-A0A925PTG4-F1
#
_entry.id   AF-A0A925PTG4-F1
#
_cell.length_a   1.000
_cell.length_b   1.000
_cell.length_c   1.000
_cell.angle_alpha   90.00
_cell.angle_beta   90.00
_cell.angle_gamma   90.00
#
_symmetry.space_group_name_H-M   'P 1'
#
loop_
_entity.id
_entity.type
_entity.pdbx_description
1 polymer ?
#
loop_
_entity_poly.entity_id
_entity_poly.type
_entity_poly.pdbx_seq_one_letter_code
_entity_poly.pdbx_strand_id
1 'polypeptide(L)'
;MTESTPVKVAADQARAAYRKSTEDFEQFARDGQMPEAVRAFAEKNIAQTREFYDRSKDAFDTILESWEKTFDAAGQGAVALNRKVIDITQRNINSGFEFAKSLAGARTLAEAMALHSTYWQKQLGTLKAQTDEMRELSTSVTADVAEPAKVQVKRGIDELGRAR
;
A
#
# COMPACT_ATOMS: atom_id res chain seq x y z
N MET A 1 52.20 -28.89 11.76
CA MET A 1 50.74 -28.77 11.97
C MET A 1 50.37 -27.32 11.70
N THR A 2 49.71 -27.03 10.58
CA THR A 2 49.31 -25.67 10.23
C THR A 2 47.92 -25.41 10.81
N GLU A 3 47.86 -24.72 11.95
CA GLU A 3 46.61 -24.16 12.46
C GLU A 3 46.04 -23.18 11.42
N SER A 4 44.82 -23.46 10.94
CA SER A 4 44.10 -22.51 10.09
C SER A 4 43.69 -21.32 10.94
N THR A 5 44.08 -20.12 10.53
CA THR A 5 43.73 -18.88 11.21
C THR A 5 42.21 -18.70 11.26
N PRO A 6 41.67 -18.05 12.31
CA PRO A 6 40.22 -17.83 12.48
C PRO A 6 39.54 -17.20 11.26
N VAL A 7 40.28 -16.37 10.52
CA VAL A 7 39.82 -15.72 9.28
C VAL A 7 39.56 -16.72 8.15
N LYS A 8 40.38 -17.77 8.01
CA LYS A 8 40.17 -18.81 7.00
C LYS A 8 38.92 -19.64 7.31
N VAL A 9 38.72 -19.99 8.58
CA VAL A 9 37.55 -20.74 9.03
C VAL A 9 36.27 -19.95 8.76
N ALA A 10 36.26 -18.65 9.09
CA ALA A 10 35.11 -17.78 8.82
C ALA A 10 34.85 -17.61 7.30
N ALA A 11 35.90 -17.45 6.50
CA ALA A 11 35.77 -17.34 5.05
C ALA A 11 35.24 -18.63 4.39
N ASP A 12 35.66 -19.80 4.88
CA ASP A 12 35.21 -21.08 4.36
C ASP A 12 33.77 -21.39 4.78
N GLN A 13 33.36 -21.00 5.99
CA GLN A 13 31.96 -21.06 6.43
C GLN A 13 31.05 -20.15 5.59
N ALA A 14 31.47 -18.92 5.31
CA ALA A 14 30.70 -18.00 4.46
C ALA A 14 30.54 -18.56 3.03
N ARG A 15 31.60 -19.15 2.46
CA ARG A 15 31.55 -19.80 1.14
C ARG A 15 30.69 -21.06 1.12
N ALA A 16 30.70 -21.84 2.21
CA ALA A 16 29.84 -23.00 2.35
C ALA A 16 28.36 -22.61 2.45
N ALA A 17 28.05 -21.58 3.25
CA ALA A 17 26.69 -21.03 3.34
C ALA A 17 26.19 -20.48 2.00
N TYR A 18 27.06 -19.76 1.27
CA TYR A 18 26.74 -19.28 -0.08
C TYR A 18 26.48 -20.43 -1.04
N ARG A 19 27.37 -21.41 -1.14
CA ARG A 19 27.18 -22.58 -2.02
C ARG A 19 25.90 -23.34 -1.72
N LYS A 20 25.61 -23.58 -0.44
CA LYS A 20 24.36 -24.22 -0.04
C LYS A 20 23.14 -23.41 -0.49
N SER A 21 23.17 -22.08 -0.31
CA SER A 21 22.11 -21.20 -0.80
C SER A 21 21.95 -21.27 -2.31
N THR A 22 23.04 -21.38 -3.08
CA THR A 22 22.99 -21.52 -4.54
C THR A 22 22.45 -22.88 -4.95
N GLU A 23 22.87 -23.95 -4.29
CA GLU A 23 22.41 -25.33 -4.54
C GLU A 23 20.91 -25.48 -4.23
N ASP A 24 20.45 -24.94 -3.10
CA ASP A 24 19.03 -24.91 -2.71
C ASP A 24 18.20 -24.11 -3.74
N PHE A 25 18.73 -23.00 -4.25
CA PHE A 25 18.08 -22.19 -5.28
C PHE A 25 18.03 -22.90 -6.65
N GLU A 26 19.12 -23.56 -7.04
CA GLU A 26 19.16 -24.34 -8.28
C GLU A 26 18.24 -25.56 -8.20
N GLN A 27 18.16 -26.22 -7.04
CA GLN A 27 17.24 -27.31 -6.81
C GLN A 27 15.79 -26.82 -6.89
N PHE A 28 15.48 -25.68 -6.28
CA PHE A 28 14.20 -25.01 -6.45
C PHE A 28 13.87 -24.72 -7.92
N ALA A 29 14.83 -24.19 -8.69
CA ALA A 29 14.64 -23.90 -10.11
C ALA A 29 14.40 -25.17 -10.95
N ARG A 30 14.97 -26.31 -10.56
CA ARG A 30 14.79 -27.61 -11.23
C ARG A 30 13.47 -28.28 -10.87
N ASP A 31 13.13 -28.34 -9.58
CA ASP A 31 11.97 -29.06 -9.08
C ASP A 31 10.69 -28.23 -9.18
N GLY A 32 10.83 -26.89 -9.26
CA GLY A 32 9.73 -25.94 -9.33
C GLY A 32 8.86 -25.87 -8.07
N GLN A 33 9.21 -26.61 -7.00
CA GLN A 33 8.47 -26.72 -5.75
C GLN A 33 9.07 -25.84 -4.65
N MET A 34 8.21 -25.10 -3.96
CA MET A 34 8.62 -24.27 -2.83
C MET A 34 8.71 -25.09 -1.54
N PRO A 35 9.86 -25.12 -0.84
CA PRO A 35 9.98 -25.82 0.43
C PRO A 35 9.02 -25.29 1.49
N GLU A 36 8.44 -26.19 2.29
CA GLU A 36 7.48 -25.84 3.35
C GLU A 36 8.05 -24.85 4.37
N ALA A 37 9.29 -25.06 4.81
CA ALA A 37 9.93 -24.17 5.79
C ALA A 37 10.06 -22.73 5.30
N VAL A 38 10.32 -22.53 4.00
CA VAL A 38 10.39 -21.19 3.37
C VAL A 38 9.02 -20.54 3.36
N ARG A 39 7.98 -21.29 2.99
CA ARG A 39 6.59 -20.81 3.01
C ARG A 39 6.14 -20.41 4.41
N ALA A 40 6.33 -21.30 5.39
CA ALA A 40 5.95 -21.03 6.78
C ALA A 40 6.68 -19.81 7.35
N PHE A 41 7.96 -19.66 7.03
CA PHE A 41 8.72 -18.46 7.40
C PHE A 41 8.15 -17.20 6.73
N ALA A 42 7.87 -17.22 5.43
CA ALA A 42 7.29 -16.10 4.70
C ALA A 42 5.90 -15.72 5.25
N GLU A 43 5.01 -16.70 5.44
CA GLU A 43 3.67 -16.52 6.02
C GLU A 43 3.74 -15.83 7.39
N LYS A 44 4.65 -16.29 8.26
CA LYS A 44 4.87 -15.67 9.58
C LYS A 44 5.32 -14.21 9.46
N ASN A 45 6.32 -13.92 8.64
CA ASN A 45 6.84 -12.55 8.49
C ASN A 45 5.80 -11.60 7.90
N ILE A 46 5.02 -12.07 6.94
CA ILE A 46 3.92 -11.29 6.35
C ILE A 46 2.86 -11.00 7.42
N ALA A 47 2.47 -12.00 8.21
CA ALA A 47 1.51 -11.83 9.29
C ALA A 47 1.99 -10.81 10.35
N GLN A 48 3.25 -10.92 10.77
CA GLN A 48 3.84 -10.00 11.74
C GLN A 48 3.92 -8.56 11.21
N THR A 49 4.33 -8.40 9.95
CA THR A 49 4.41 -7.08 9.29
C THR A 49 3.03 -6.47 9.12
N ARG A 50 2.04 -7.30 8.76
CA ARG A 50 0.64 -6.90 8.62
C ARG A 50 0.07 -6.40 9.94
N GLU A 51 0.28 -7.15 11.02
CA GLU A 51 -0.18 -6.79 12.36
C GLU A 51 0.44 -5.45 12.84
N PHE A 52 1.73 -5.24 12.56
CA PHE A 52 2.38 -3.96 12.86
C PHE A 52 1.79 -2.80 12.03
N TYR A 53 1.57 -3.03 10.73
CA TYR A 53 0.94 -2.04 9.86
C TYR A 53 -0.47 -1.68 10.33
N ASP A 54 -1.32 -2.66 10.64
CA ASP A 54 -2.71 -2.43 11.06
C ASP A 54 -2.74 -1.62 12.37
N ARG A 55 -1.91 -1.97 13.37
CA ARG A 55 -1.78 -1.15 14.60
C ARG A 55 -1.34 0.29 14.33
N SER A 56 -0.39 0.47 13.42
CA SER A 56 0.14 1.80 13.09
C SER A 56 -0.90 2.63 12.34
N LYS A 57 -1.67 1.98 11.46
CA LYS A 57 -2.78 2.59 10.74
C LYS A 57 -3.87 3.07 11.71
N ASP A 58 -4.32 2.23 12.63
CA ASP A 58 -5.41 2.59 13.55
C ASP A 58 -5.05 3.83 14.40
N ALA A 59 -3.79 3.88 14.88
CA ALA A 59 -3.27 5.05 15.59
C ALA A 59 -3.24 6.30 14.70
N PHE A 60 -2.80 6.15 13.44
CA PHE A 60 -2.76 7.24 12.47
C PHE A 60 -4.16 7.75 12.12
N ASP A 61 -5.13 6.87 11.84
CA ASP A 61 -6.50 7.25 11.51
C ASP A 61 -7.15 8.02 12.66
N THR A 62 -6.91 7.63 13.92
CA THR A 62 -7.39 8.35 15.11
C THR A 62 -6.83 9.78 15.19
N ILE A 63 -5.54 9.95 14.91
CA ILE A 63 -4.88 11.26 14.90
C ILE A 63 -5.41 12.10 13.74
N LEU A 64 -5.54 11.51 12.55
CA LEU A 64 -6.03 12.16 11.35
C LEU A 64 -7.44 12.69 11.59
N GLU A 65 -8.37 11.87 12.09
CA GLU A 65 -9.74 12.29 12.39
C GLU A 65 -9.81 13.45 13.39
N SER A 66 -8.91 13.48 14.37
CA SER A 66 -8.84 14.58 15.34
C SER A 66 -8.33 15.87 14.69
N TRP A 67 -7.38 15.76 13.77
CA TRP A 67 -6.83 16.88 13.01
C TRP A 67 -7.83 17.42 11.98
N GLU A 68 -8.55 16.56 11.26
CA GLU A 68 -9.58 16.95 10.28
C GLU A 68 -10.70 17.81 10.89
N LYS A 69 -11.06 17.53 12.15
CA LYS A 69 -12.07 18.30 12.91
C LYS A 69 -11.64 19.74 13.23
N THR A 70 -10.37 20.09 13.07
CA THR A 70 -9.86 21.44 13.36
C THR A 70 -10.02 22.41 12.18
N PHE A 71 -10.40 21.92 11.00
CA PHE A 71 -10.60 22.74 9.81
C PHE A 71 -12.06 23.18 9.65
N ASP A 72 -12.26 24.47 9.38
CA ASP A 72 -13.57 25.02 9.00
C ASP A 72 -14.00 24.58 7.60
N ALA A 73 -15.25 24.85 7.23
CA ALA A 73 -15.86 24.44 5.96
C ALA A 73 -15.05 24.81 4.71
N ALA A 74 -14.34 25.94 4.72
CA ALA A 74 -13.47 26.36 3.61
C ALA A 74 -12.22 25.46 3.43
N GLY A 75 -11.75 24.78 4.48
CA GLY A 75 -10.61 23.85 4.46
C GLY A 75 -10.99 22.39 4.20
N GLN A 76 -12.27 22.04 4.31
CA GLN A 76 -12.73 20.64 4.21
C GLN A 76 -12.51 20.02 2.82
N GLY A 77 -12.46 20.83 1.74
CA GLY A 77 -12.11 20.34 0.41
C GLY A 77 -10.67 19.82 0.30
N ALA A 78 -9.71 20.50 0.93
CA ALA A 78 -8.32 20.06 0.99
C ALA A 78 -8.16 18.82 1.89
N VAL A 79 -8.90 18.77 3.00
CA VAL A 79 -8.98 17.59 3.88
C VAL A 79 -9.48 16.37 3.10
N ALA A 80 -10.59 16.51 2.36
CA ALA A 80 -11.17 15.42 1.58
C ALA A 80 -10.20 14.89 0.52
N LEU A 81 -9.45 15.77 -0.16
CA LEU A 81 -8.43 15.37 -1.12
C LEU A 81 -7.27 14.60 -0.46
N ASN A 82 -6.77 15.08 0.67
CA ASN A 82 -5.70 14.41 1.42
C ASN A 82 -6.16 13.04 1.94
N ARG A 83 -7.37 12.96 2.50
CA ARG A 83 -7.97 11.69 2.95
C ARG A 83 -8.09 10.71 1.79
N LYS A 84 -8.46 11.18 0.60
CA LYS A 84 -8.54 10.33 -0.59
C LYS A 84 -7.20 9.73 -0.99
N VAL A 85 -6.12 10.52 -0.95
CA VAL A 85 -4.76 10.05 -1.22
C VAL A 85 -4.31 9.01 -0.19
N ILE A 86 -4.64 9.23 1.09
CA ILE A 86 -4.38 8.29 2.17
C ILE A 86 -5.13 6.97 1.91
N ASP A 87 -6.42 7.02 1.60
CA ASP A 87 -7.24 5.84 1.29
C ASP A 87 -6.70 5.05 0.09
N ILE A 88 -6.27 5.73 -0.98
CA ILE A 88 -5.63 5.10 -2.14
C ILE A 88 -4.36 4.36 -1.71
N THR A 89 -3.51 5.02 -0.92
CA THR A 89 -2.27 4.44 -0.39
C THR A 89 -2.55 3.21 0.46
N GLN A 90 -3.52 3.29 1.39
CA GLN A 90 -3.91 2.16 2.24
C GLN A 90 -4.43 0.98 1.42
N ARG A 91 -5.30 1.23 0.42
CA ARG A 91 -5.77 0.18 -0.49
C ARG A 91 -4.63 -0.48 -1.27
N ASN A 92 -3.66 0.30 -1.72
CA ASN A 92 -2.48 -0.24 -2.43
C ASN A 92 -1.60 -1.10 -1.52
N ILE A 93 -1.35 -0.67 -0.27
CA ILE A 93 -0.63 -1.46 0.73
C ILE A 93 -1.37 -2.76 1.02
N ASN A 94 -2.69 -2.70 1.21
CA ASN A 94 -3.53 -3.89 1.43
C ASN A 94 -3.45 -4.86 0.24
N SER A 95 -3.51 -4.36 -1.00
CA SER A 95 -3.33 -5.18 -2.21
C SER A 95 -1.97 -5.89 -2.22
N GLY A 96 -0.91 -5.18 -1.83
CA GLY A 96 0.43 -5.74 -1.71
C GLY A 96 0.53 -6.86 -0.66
N PHE A 97 -0.11 -6.69 0.51
CA PHE A 97 -0.16 -7.74 1.54
C PHE A 97 -0.90 -8.99 1.06
N GLU A 98 -2.06 -8.83 0.41
CA GLU A 98 -2.82 -9.96 -0.14
C GLU A 98 -2.01 -10.72 -1.21
N PHE A 99 -1.29 -9.98 -2.05
CA PHE A 99 -0.39 -10.58 -3.03
C PHE A 99 0.78 -11.32 -2.37
N ALA A 100 1.45 -10.70 -1.39
CA ALA A 100 2.54 -11.33 -0.65
C ALA A 100 2.08 -12.59 0.07
N LYS A 101 0.91 -12.57 0.71
CA LYS A 101 0.30 -13.74 1.35
C LYS A 101 0.01 -14.85 0.35
N SER A 102 -0.52 -14.50 -0.82
CA SER A 102 -0.78 -15.47 -1.89
C SER A 102 0.52 -16.10 -2.40
N LEU A 103 1.58 -15.30 -2.59
CA LEU A 103 2.91 -15.79 -2.98
C LEU A 103 3.53 -16.70 -1.91
N ALA A 104 3.41 -16.35 -0.64
CA ALA A 104 3.93 -17.17 0.46
C ALA A 104 3.22 -18.53 0.57
N GLY A 105 1.95 -18.59 0.19
CA GLY A 105 1.18 -19.84 0.11
C GLY A 105 1.44 -20.67 -1.15
N ALA A 106 2.09 -20.11 -2.17
CA ALA A 106 2.33 -20.78 -3.45
C ALA A 106 3.28 -21.97 -3.27
N ARG A 107 2.87 -23.13 -3.78
CA ARG A 107 3.62 -24.39 -3.69
C ARG A 107 4.57 -24.56 -4.86
N THR A 108 4.31 -23.88 -5.97
CA THR A 108 5.14 -23.99 -7.18
C THR A 108 5.45 -22.64 -7.82
N LEU A 109 6.52 -22.60 -8.63
CA LEU A 109 6.86 -21.44 -9.47
C LEU A 109 5.73 -21.07 -10.44
N ALA A 110 5.04 -22.07 -11.00
CA ALA A 110 3.93 -21.86 -11.92
C ALA A 110 2.74 -21.18 -11.21
N GLU A 111 2.41 -21.62 -9.99
CA GLU A 111 1.40 -20.95 -9.14
C GLU A 111 1.79 -19.51 -8.82
N ALA A 112 3.05 -19.26 -8.45
CA ALA A 112 3.56 -17.92 -8.18
C ALA A 112 3.47 -17.00 -9.42
N MET A 113 3.80 -17.52 -10.60
CA MET A 113 3.67 -16.78 -11.87
C MET A 113 2.21 -16.48 -12.22
N ALA A 114 1.31 -17.44 -12.02
CA ALA A 114 -0.13 -17.22 -12.24
C ALA A 114 -0.66 -16.10 -11.33
N LEU A 115 -0.27 -16.10 -10.05
CA LEU A 115 -0.60 -15.04 -9.10
C LEU A 115 -0.09 -13.67 -9.55
N HIS A 116 1.11 -13.59 -10.14
CA HIS A 116 1.67 -12.35 -10.66
C HIS A 116 0.80 -11.76 -11.78
N SER A 117 0.32 -12.60 -12.71
CA SER A 117 -0.59 -12.17 -13.78
C SER A 117 -1.93 -11.67 -13.23
N THR A 118 -2.55 -12.42 -12.31
CA THR A 118 -3.80 -12.03 -11.65
C THR A 118 -3.67 -10.71 -10.90
N TYR A 119 -2.54 -10.52 -10.19
CA TYR A 119 -2.26 -9.28 -9.47
C TYR A 119 -2.24 -8.06 -10.40
N TRP A 120 -1.51 -8.12 -11.52
CA TRP A 120 -1.45 -7.00 -12.46
C TRP A 120 -2.78 -6.71 -13.13
N GLN A 121 -3.55 -7.74 -13.49
CA GLN A 121 -4.89 -7.56 -14.02
C GLN A 121 -5.80 -6.81 -13.02
N LYS A 122 -5.76 -7.21 -11.75
CA LYS A 122 -6.48 -6.52 -10.66
C LYS A 122 -5.99 -5.09 -10.46
N GLN A 123 -4.67 -4.87 -10.52
CA GLN A 123 -4.07 -3.57 -10.28
C GLN A 123 -4.45 -2.57 -11.38
N LEU A 124 -4.55 -2.99 -12.64
CA LEU A 124 -5.03 -2.15 -13.74
C LEU A 124 -6.48 -1.71 -13.53
N GLY A 125 -7.37 -2.63 -13.13
CA GLY A 125 -8.75 -2.29 -12.80
C GLY A 125 -8.85 -1.32 -11.62
N THR A 126 -8.00 -1.51 -10.61
CA THR A 126 -7.93 -0.65 -9.43
C THR A 126 -7.46 0.76 -9.78
N LEU A 127 -6.41 0.90 -10.59
CA LEU A 127 -5.90 2.21 -11.04
C LEU A 127 -6.96 3.01 -11.81
N LYS A 128 -7.72 2.33 -12.67
CA LYS A 128 -8.83 2.96 -13.38
C LYS A 128 -9.87 3.50 -12.41
N ALA A 129 -10.33 2.67 -11.47
CA ALA A 129 -11.31 3.08 -10.47
C ALA A 129 -10.79 4.25 -9.61
N GLN A 130 -9.54 4.19 -9.15
CA GLN A 130 -8.91 5.27 -8.38
C GLN A 130 -8.86 6.60 -9.15
N THR A 131 -8.61 6.56 -10.46
CA THR A 131 -8.61 7.76 -11.31
C THR A 131 -10.01 8.36 -11.42
N ASP A 132 -11.03 7.52 -11.63
CA ASP A 132 -12.42 7.93 -11.73
C ASP A 132 -12.89 8.56 -10.39
N GLU A 133 -12.56 7.94 -9.26
CA GLU A 133 -12.86 8.46 -7.91
C GLU A 133 -12.20 9.83 -7.62
N MET A 134 -10.96 10.05 -8.06
CA MET A 134 -10.26 11.33 -7.89
C MET A 134 -10.88 12.45 -8.73
N ARG A 135 -11.35 12.11 -9.94
CA ARG A 135 -12.05 13.05 -10.83
C ARG A 135 -13.38 13.48 -10.24
N GLU A 136 -14.16 12.54 -9.71
CA GLU A 136 -15.42 12.82 -9.02
C GLU A 136 -15.21 13.75 -7.83
N LEU A 137 -14.24 13.45 -6.97
CA LEU A 137 -13.92 14.27 -5.80
C LEU A 137 -13.50 15.70 -6.20
N SER A 138 -12.63 15.83 -7.22
CA SER A 138 -12.19 17.14 -7.71
C SER A 138 -13.36 17.99 -8.24
N THR A 139 -14.34 17.34 -8.89
CA THR A 139 -15.56 17.98 -9.38
C THR A 139 -16.44 18.47 -8.22
N SER A 140 -16.62 17.64 -7.19
CA SER A 140 -17.38 17.99 -5.98
C SER A 140 -16.76 19.18 -5.25
N VAL A 141 -15.45 19.14 -4.97
CA VAL A 141 -14.75 20.23 -4.26
C VAL A 141 -14.89 21.56 -5.01
N THR A 142 -14.82 21.53 -6.34
CA THR A 142 -15.01 22.76 -7.15
C THR A 142 -16.45 23.27 -7.09
N ALA A 143 -17.44 22.38 -7.09
CA ALA A 143 -18.85 22.75 -6.97
C ALA A 143 -19.16 23.35 -5.59
N ASP A 144 -18.64 22.75 -4.52
CA ASP A 144 -18.84 23.17 -3.13
C ASP A 144 -18.22 24.56 -2.85
N VAL A 145 -17.14 24.93 -3.54
CA VAL A 145 -16.55 26.28 -3.46
C VAL A 145 -17.36 27.30 -4.27
N ALA A 146 -17.93 26.89 -5.40
CA ALA A 146 -18.69 27.79 -6.28
C ALA A 146 -20.09 28.12 -5.75
N GLU A 147 -20.71 27.25 -4.95
CA GLU A 147 -22.05 27.48 -4.39
C GLU A 147 -22.13 28.67 -3.41
N PRO A 148 -21.28 28.76 -2.37
CA PRO A 148 -21.29 29.88 -1.42
C PRO A 148 -21.05 31.23 -2.11
N ALA A 149 -20.17 31.26 -3.12
CA ALA A 149 -19.91 32.46 -3.92
C ALA A 149 -21.16 32.92 -4.69
N LYS A 150 -21.90 31.99 -5.31
CA LYS A 150 -23.17 32.29 -6.00
C LYS A 150 -24.24 32.81 -5.03
N VAL A 151 -24.31 32.25 -3.81
CA VAL A 151 -25.23 32.71 -2.77
C VAL A 151 -24.87 34.11 -2.28
N GLN A 152 -23.58 34.40 -2.07
CA GLN A 152 -23.14 35.75 -1.67
C GLN A 152 -23.35 36.78 -2.78
N VAL A 153 -23.08 36.44 -4.04
CA VAL A 153 -23.33 37.33 -5.18
C VAL A 153 -24.83 37.65 -5.30
N LYS A 154 -25.71 36.64 -5.18
CA LYS A 154 -27.17 36.87 -5.16
C LYS A 154 -27.58 37.79 -4.00
N ARG A 155 -27.08 37.54 -2.80
CA ARG A 155 -27.37 38.41 -1.64
C ARG A 155 -26.92 39.85 -1.86
N GLY A 156 -25.71 40.06 -2.40
CA GLY A 156 -25.20 41.40 -2.67
C GLY A 156 -26.01 42.14 -3.74
N ILE A 157 -26.47 41.44 -4.78
CA ILE A 157 -27.37 42.00 -5.80
C ILE A 157 -28.74 42.35 -5.20
N ASP A 158 -29.30 41.50 -4.35
CA ASP A 158 -30.58 41.74 -3.69
C ASP A 158 -30.52 42.91 -2.69
N GLU A 159 -29.42 43.06 -1.96
CA GLU A 159 -29.19 44.19 -1.04
C GLU A 159 -29.04 45.52 -1.80
N LEU A 160 -28.30 45.53 -2.92
CA LEU A 160 -28.20 46.70 -3.80
C LEU A 160 -29.55 47.09 -4.42
N GLY A 161 -30.41 46.10 -4.70
CA GLY A 161 -31.76 46.33 -5.22
C GLY A 161 -32.75 46.88 -4.18
N ARG A 162 -32.57 46.58 -2.89
CA ARG A 162 -33.42 47.12 -1.80
C ARG A 162 -33.01 48.51 -1.31
N ALA A 163 -31.80 48.96 -1.66
CA ALA A 163 -31.27 50.28 -1.27
C ALA A 163 -31.64 51.41 -2.25
N ARG A 164 -32.48 51.13 -3.27
CA ARG A 164 -33.09 52.08 -4.20
C ARG A 164 -34.59 52.20 -3.93
#